data_AF-A0A3N5EGB2-F1
#
_entry.id   AF-A0A3N5EGB2-F1
#
_cell.length_a   1.000
_cell.length_b   1.000
_cell.length_c   1.000
_cell.angle_alpha   90.00
_cell.angle_beta   90.00
_cell.angle_gamma   90.00
#
_symmetry.space_group_name_H-M   'P 1'
#
loop_
_entity.id
_entity.type
_entity.pdbx_description
1 polymer ?
#
loop_
_entity_poly.entity_id
_entity_poly.type
_entity_poly.pdbx_seq_one_letter_code
_entity_poly.pdbx_strand_id
1 'polypeptide(L)'
;MIGKLLGLPPDLSAQGSQIDGLLGAVHLLMFALFLGWGIFFVYTLIRFRRGRHPNASYTGARTHASSYLEAGVAVFEVVLLVAFAIPVWALRVNALPYEASATVVRVVAEQYVWNVHYPGADGKFGRTDPSLISAENTLGLDREDPVAKDDIATINQ
;
A
#
# COMPACT_ATOMS: atom_id res chain seq x y z
N MET A 1 16.35 -11.66 2.08
CA MET A 1 16.18 -12.81 3.01
C MET A 1 14.81 -12.77 3.70
N ILE A 2 14.33 -11.61 4.17
CA ILE A 2 12.98 -11.45 4.73
C ILE A 2 11.85 -11.57 3.69
N GLY A 3 11.99 -11.03 2.47
CA GLY A 3 10.92 -11.10 1.46
C GLY A 3 10.49 -12.53 1.09
N LYS A 4 11.46 -13.44 0.95
CA LYS A 4 11.17 -14.88 0.76
C LYS A 4 10.47 -15.52 1.96
N LEU A 5 10.80 -15.11 3.18
CA LEU A 5 10.15 -15.61 4.40
C LEU A 5 8.69 -15.15 4.50
N LEU A 6 8.41 -13.93 4.05
CA LEU A 6 7.07 -13.35 4.01
C LEU A 6 6.25 -13.79 2.78
N GLY A 7 6.83 -14.58 1.87
CA GLY A 7 6.16 -15.04 0.65
C GLY A 7 5.92 -13.92 -0.38
N LEU A 8 6.75 -12.88 -0.38
CA LEU A 8 6.62 -11.78 -1.33
C LEU A 8 6.95 -12.24 -2.76
N PRO A 9 6.25 -11.70 -3.78
CA PRO A 9 6.59 -11.93 -5.17
C PRO A 9 8.01 -11.43 -5.49
N PRO A 10 8.63 -11.89 -6.59
CA PRO A 10 9.93 -11.38 -6.99
C PRO A 10 9.84 -9.88 -7.30
N ASP A 11 10.88 -9.14 -6.89
CA ASP A 11 11.04 -7.74 -7.23
C ASP A 11 11.26 -7.57 -8.74
N LEU A 12 10.33 -6.88 -9.41
CA LEU A 12 10.37 -6.57 -10.84
C LEU A 12 10.52 -5.07 -11.14
N SER A 13 10.73 -4.24 -10.10
CA SER A 13 10.95 -2.80 -10.23
C SER A 13 12.13 -2.33 -9.39
N ALA A 14 12.75 -1.22 -9.78
CA ALA A 14 13.85 -0.60 -9.03
C ALA A 14 13.44 -0.23 -7.59
N GLN A 15 12.15 0.03 -7.38
CA GLN A 15 11.57 0.44 -6.11
C GLN A 15 11.18 -0.74 -5.20
N GLY A 16 11.01 -1.95 -5.76
CA GLY A 16 10.52 -3.13 -5.04
C GLY A 16 11.34 -3.44 -3.78
N SER A 17 12.66 -3.51 -3.93
CA SER A 17 13.57 -3.82 -2.81
C SER A 17 13.44 -2.90 -1.60
N GLN A 18 13.13 -1.62 -1.82
CA GLN A 18 12.93 -0.64 -0.74
C GLN A 18 11.59 -0.88 -0.03
N ILE A 19 10.55 -1.23 -0.78
CA ILE A 19 9.22 -1.56 -0.25
C ILE A 19 9.31 -2.85 0.56
N ASP A 20 9.96 -3.87 0.03
CA ASP A 20 10.20 -5.15 0.71
C ASP A 20 10.96 -4.98 2.03
N GLY A 21 11.97 -4.11 2.03
CA GLY A 21 12.72 -3.76 3.23
C GLY A 21 11.86 -3.07 4.28
N LEU A 22 11.07 -2.07 3.88
CA LEU A 22 10.12 -1.37 4.77
C LEU A 22 9.08 -2.34 5.33
N LEU A 23 8.50 -3.18 4.47
CA LEU A 23 7.51 -4.17 4.85
C LEU A 23 8.09 -5.14 5.87
N GLY A 24 9.32 -5.60 5.67
CA GLY A 24 10.05 -6.43 6.61
C GLY A 24 10.26 -5.76 7.98
N ALA A 25 10.66 -4.49 7.98
CA ALA A 25 10.86 -3.72 9.21
C ALA A 25 9.54 -3.52 9.99
N VAL A 26 8.45 -3.22 9.29
CA VAL A 26 7.11 -3.10 9.89
C VAL A 26 6.66 -4.42 10.50
N HIS A 27 6.83 -5.55 9.80
CA HIS A 27 6.48 -6.87 10.36
C HIS A 27 7.31 -7.21 11.59
N LEU A 28 8.61 -6.89 11.59
CA LEU A 28 9.46 -7.10 12.76
C LEU A 28 9.00 -6.26 13.94
N LEU A 29 8.65 -4.99 13.72
CA LEU A 29 8.09 -4.11 14.74
C LEU A 29 6.77 -4.67 15.30
N MET A 30 5.85 -5.08 14.44
CA MET A 30 4.59 -5.71 14.84
C MET A 30 4.82 -6.96 15.68
N PHE A 31 5.76 -7.81 15.29
CA PHE A 31 6.12 -9.01 16.03
C PHE A 31 6.72 -8.68 17.40
N ALA A 32 7.59 -7.69 17.49
CA ALA A 32 8.17 -7.22 18.76
C ALA A 32 7.10 -6.65 19.70
N LEU A 33 6.17 -5.83 19.18
CA LEU A 33 5.03 -5.31 19.93
C LEU A 33 4.12 -6.44 20.41
N PHE A 34 3.79 -7.39 19.54
CA PHE A 34 2.99 -8.56 19.89
C PHE A 34 3.62 -9.36 21.03
N LEU A 35 4.93 -9.63 20.97
CA LEU A 35 5.64 -10.31 22.05
C LEU A 35 5.65 -9.48 23.33
N GLY A 36 5.96 -8.19 23.27
CA GLY A 36 6.00 -7.31 24.43
C GLY A 36 4.66 -7.25 25.15
N TRP A 37 3.59 -6.93 24.43
CA TRP A 37 2.23 -6.87 24.97
C TRP A 37 1.72 -8.26 25.40
N GLY A 38 2.01 -9.30 24.63
CA GLY A 38 1.64 -10.67 24.96
C GLY A 38 2.29 -11.17 26.24
N ILE A 39 3.60 -10.93 26.42
CA ILE A 39 4.32 -11.27 27.65
C ILE A 39 3.75 -10.48 28.83
N PHE A 40 3.53 -9.16 28.67
CA PHE A 40 2.94 -8.35 29.72
C PHE A 40 1.54 -8.85 30.11
N PHE A 41 0.70 -9.19 29.12
CA PHE A 41 -0.63 -9.74 29.35
C PHE A 41 -0.57 -11.07 30.10
N VAL A 42 0.24 -12.02 29.65
CA VAL A 42 0.42 -13.32 30.34
C VAL A 42 0.97 -13.11 31.76
N TYR A 43 1.92 -12.19 31.93
CA TYR A 43 2.44 -11.82 33.25
C TYR A 43 1.33 -11.31 34.16
N THR A 44 0.48 -10.40 33.70
CA THR A 44 -0.61 -9.85 34.53
C THR A 44 -1.60 -10.95 34.93
N LEU A 45 -1.95 -11.87 34.03
CA LEU A 45 -2.77 -13.04 34.36
C LEU A 45 -2.14 -13.91 35.45
N ILE A 46 -0.85 -14.24 35.35
CA ILE A 46 -0.15 -15.10 36.31
C ILE A 46 0.03 -14.39 37.66
N ARG A 47 0.44 -13.11 37.62
CA ARG A 47 0.81 -12.30 38.79
C ARG A 47 -0.40 -11.89 39.60
N PHE A 48 -1.49 -11.51 38.94
CA PHE A 48 -2.72 -10.95 39.53
C PHE A 48 -3.91 -11.92 39.53
N ARG A 49 -3.70 -13.22 39.25
CA ARG A 49 -4.76 -14.23 39.41
C ARG A 49 -5.36 -14.24 40.83
N ARG A 50 -6.63 -14.59 40.93
CA ARG A 50 -7.39 -14.71 42.20
C ARG A 50 -6.68 -15.54 43.27
N GLY A 51 -5.97 -16.61 42.88
CA GLY A 51 -5.23 -17.45 43.83
C GLY A 51 -4.05 -16.74 44.54
N ARG A 52 -3.46 -15.70 43.93
CA ARG A 52 -2.36 -14.90 44.54
C ARG A 52 -2.80 -13.52 45.00
N HIS A 53 -3.83 -12.96 44.36
CA HIS A 53 -4.47 -11.69 44.72
C HIS A 53 -5.98 -11.90 44.78
N PRO A 54 -6.53 -12.34 45.93
CA PRO A 54 -7.93 -12.71 46.05
C PRO A 54 -8.90 -11.53 46.00
N ASN A 55 -8.43 -10.33 46.37
CA ASN A 55 -9.20 -9.09 46.34
C ASN A 55 -8.60 -8.15 45.29
N ALA A 56 -9.41 -7.71 44.33
CA ALA A 56 -8.99 -6.72 43.33
C ALA A 56 -8.91 -5.31 43.94
N SER A 57 -7.98 -4.49 43.44
CA SER A 57 -7.93 -3.08 43.79
C SER A 57 -8.93 -2.30 42.93
N TYR A 58 -9.98 -1.77 43.55
CA TYR A 58 -11.00 -0.96 42.86
C TYR A 58 -10.58 0.49 42.65
N THR A 59 -9.50 0.95 43.30
CA THR A 59 -9.01 2.33 43.16
C THR A 59 -7.98 2.51 42.04
N GLY A 60 -7.51 1.42 41.42
CA GLY A 60 -6.57 1.46 40.29
C GLY A 60 -5.24 2.16 40.59
N ALA A 61 -4.52 2.52 39.52
CA ALA A 61 -3.32 3.37 39.61
C ALA A 61 -3.73 4.81 39.89
N ARG A 62 -3.27 5.40 41.00
CA ARG A 62 -3.61 6.77 41.40
C ARG A 62 -2.67 7.84 40.85
N THR A 63 -1.64 7.44 40.10
CA THR A 63 -0.64 8.35 39.54
C THR A 63 -1.00 8.69 38.10
N HIS A 64 -0.62 9.90 37.66
CA HIS A 64 -0.75 10.32 36.26
C HIS A 64 0.28 9.66 35.31
N ALA A 65 1.00 8.64 35.78
CA ALA A 65 2.01 7.96 34.97
C ALA A 65 1.42 7.37 33.68
N SER A 66 0.20 6.79 33.75
CA SER A 66 -0.51 6.29 32.56
C SER A 66 -0.80 7.42 31.58
N SER A 67 -1.37 8.53 32.08
CA SER A 67 -1.73 9.67 31.25
C SER A 67 -0.52 10.32 30.57
N TYR A 68 0.63 10.39 31.24
CA TYR A 68 1.86 10.90 30.64
C TYR A 68 2.44 9.96 29.60
N LEU A 69 2.38 8.64 29.83
CA LEU A 69 2.80 7.65 28.84
C LEU A 69 1.91 7.70 27.60
N GLU A 70 0.58 7.75 27.77
CA GLU A 70 -0.38 7.88 26.68
C GLU A 70 -0.16 9.15 25.87
N ALA A 71 -0.01 10.31 26.54
CA ALA A 71 0.30 11.57 25.86
C ALA A 71 1.64 11.52 25.14
N GLY A 72 2.65 10.89 25.74
CA GLY A 72 3.97 10.71 25.13
C GLY A 72 3.91 9.87 23.84
N VAL A 73 3.16 8.76 23.86
CA VAL A 73 2.94 7.91 22.67
C VAL A 73 2.21 8.71 21.59
N ALA A 74 1.14 9.43 21.95
CA ALA A 74 0.38 10.23 20.98
C ALA A 74 1.24 11.31 20.31
N VAL A 75 2.07 12.03 21.09
CA VAL A 75 3.00 13.04 20.55
C VAL A 75 4.04 12.38 19.63
N PHE A 76 4.59 11.25 20.04
CA PHE A 76 5.54 10.50 19.22
C PHE A 76 4.91 10.06 17.88
N GLU A 77 3.69 9.55 17.90
CA GLU A 77 2.96 9.16 16.69
C GLU A 77 2.67 10.35 15.77
N VAL A 78 2.26 11.49 16.32
CA VAL A 78 2.03 12.72 15.53
C VAL A 78 3.32 13.14 14.83
N VAL A 79 4.46 13.14 15.53
CA VAL A 79 5.76 13.49 14.92
C VAL A 79 6.13 12.47 13.84
N LEU A 80 5.98 11.16 14.12
CA LEU A 80 6.28 10.10 13.16
C LEU A 80 5.43 10.25 11.89
N LEU A 81 4.14 10.51 12.01
CA LEU A 81 3.25 10.65 10.86
C LEU A 81 3.49 11.95 10.08
N VAL A 82 3.49 13.08 10.77
CA VAL A 82 3.52 14.41 10.14
C VAL A 82 4.92 14.76 9.63
N ALA A 83 5.96 14.47 10.41
CA ALA A 83 7.32 14.85 10.04
C ALA A 83 8.02 13.84 9.13
N PHE A 84 7.62 12.55 9.16
CA PHE A 84 8.30 11.50 8.40
C PHE A 84 7.38 10.78 7.42
N ALA A 85 6.31 10.13 7.88
CA ALA A 85 5.52 9.23 7.02
C ALA A 85 4.85 9.97 5.85
N ILE A 86 4.17 11.09 6.12
CA ILE A 86 3.47 11.89 5.09
C ILE A 86 4.46 12.46 4.06
N PRO A 87 5.57 13.12 4.44
CA PRO A 87 6.56 13.60 3.47
C PRO A 87 7.19 12.50 2.61
N VAL A 88 7.56 11.37 3.22
CA VAL A 88 8.14 10.23 2.49
C VAL A 88 7.15 9.65 1.50
N TRP A 89 5.88 9.53 1.88
CA TRP A 89 4.82 9.11 0.97
C TRP A 89 4.64 10.08 -0.20
N ALA A 90 4.58 11.38 0.09
CA ALA A 90 4.42 12.42 -0.95
C ALA A 90 5.55 12.41 -1.97
N LEU A 91 6.81 12.24 -1.52
CA LEU A 91 7.96 12.09 -2.41
C LEU A 91 7.86 10.87 -3.33
N ARG A 92 7.23 9.79 -2.86
CA ARG A 92 7.08 8.56 -3.63
C ARG A 92 5.97 8.67 -4.68
N VAL A 93 4.80 9.19 -4.32
CA VAL A 93 3.63 9.17 -5.23
C VAL A 93 3.61 10.31 -6.23
N ASN A 94 4.24 11.44 -5.91
CA ASN A 94 4.21 12.62 -6.79
C ASN A 94 5.41 12.72 -7.72
N ALA A 95 6.41 11.85 -7.59
CA ALA A 95 7.62 11.85 -8.43
C ALA A 95 7.42 11.02 -9.72
N LEU A 96 6.44 11.41 -10.54
CA LEU A 96 6.21 10.74 -11.83
C LEU A 96 7.31 11.13 -12.84
N PRO A 97 7.80 10.17 -13.66
CA PRO A 97 8.70 10.48 -14.74
C PRO A 97 8.01 11.36 -15.80
N TYR A 98 8.78 12.14 -16.55
CA TYR A 98 8.26 12.88 -17.69
C TYR A 98 7.73 11.89 -18.74
N GLU A 99 6.60 12.19 -19.38
CA GLU A 99 6.01 11.33 -20.43
C GLU A 99 7.01 10.97 -21.53
N ALA A 100 7.88 11.91 -21.93
CA ALA A 100 8.94 11.68 -22.93
C ALA A 100 9.96 10.60 -22.54
N SER A 101 10.01 10.22 -21.26
CA SER A 101 10.90 9.20 -20.70
C SER A 101 10.16 7.94 -20.22
N ALA A 102 8.85 7.83 -20.50
CA ALA A 102 7.99 6.76 -20.02
C ALA A 102 7.13 6.18 -21.15
N THR A 103 6.84 4.89 -21.08
CA THR A 103 5.80 4.29 -21.93
C THR A 103 4.44 4.69 -21.37
N VAL A 104 3.71 5.53 -22.10
CA VAL A 104 2.35 5.94 -21.73
C VAL A 104 1.38 4.87 -22.20
N VAL A 105 0.56 4.36 -21.28
CA VAL A 105 -0.45 3.34 -21.56
C VAL A 105 -1.78 3.83 -21.00
N ARG A 106 -2.86 3.67 -21.77
CA ARG A 106 -4.22 3.97 -21.32
C ARG A 106 -4.86 2.68 -20.83
N VAL A 107 -5.31 2.65 -19.59
CA VAL A 107 -5.99 1.50 -18.98
C VAL A 107 -7.45 1.87 -18.73
N VAL A 108 -8.38 1.11 -19.29
CA VAL A 108 -9.83 1.32 -19.17
C VAL A 108 -10.45 0.14 -18.44
N ALA A 109 -11.16 0.42 -17.34
CA ALA A 109 -11.84 -0.59 -16.56
C ALA A 109 -13.20 -0.96 -17.17
N GLU A 110 -13.46 -2.25 -17.26
CA GLU A 110 -14.74 -2.86 -17.65
C GLU A 110 -15.08 -3.96 -16.62
N GLN A 111 -16.36 -4.26 -16.40
CA GLN A 111 -16.72 -5.40 -15.55
C GLN A 111 -16.73 -6.68 -16.40
N TYR A 112 -15.83 -7.66 -16.27
CA TYR A 112 -14.72 -7.84 -15.30
C TYR A 112 -13.34 -7.88 -16.00
N VAL A 113 -13.09 -6.91 -16.88
CA VAL A 113 -11.95 -6.88 -17.80
C VAL A 113 -11.17 -5.57 -17.63
N TRP A 114 -9.84 -5.65 -17.68
CA TRP A 114 -8.98 -4.49 -17.84
C TRP A 114 -8.54 -4.39 -19.30
N ASN A 115 -8.99 -3.34 -19.99
CA ASN A 115 -8.60 -3.05 -21.35
C ASN A 115 -7.34 -2.17 -21.34
N VAL A 116 -6.27 -2.63 -21.98
CA VAL A 116 -4.96 -1.97 -22.02
C VAL A 116 -4.71 -1.48 -23.44
N HIS A 117 -4.58 -0.17 -23.60
CA HIS A 117 -4.38 0.52 -24.88
C HIS A 117 -2.99 1.13 -24.91
N TYR A 118 -2.20 0.72 -25.90
CA TYR A 118 -0.87 1.25 -26.18
C TYR A 118 -0.96 2.18 -27.39
N PRO A 119 -0.43 3.42 -27.29
CA PRO A 119 -0.23 4.26 -28.45
C PRO A 119 0.91 3.61 -29.25
N GLY A 120 0.73 3.43 -30.56
CA GLY A 120 1.69 2.70 -31.39
C GLY A 120 3.09 3.34 -31.47
N ALA A 121 3.78 3.13 -32.57
CA ALA A 121 5.10 3.72 -32.78
C ALA A 121 5.04 5.26 -32.87
N ASP A 122 3.88 5.83 -33.21
CA ASP A 122 3.68 7.27 -33.29
C ASP A 122 3.48 7.97 -31.92
N GLY A 123 3.31 7.19 -30.84
CA GLY A 123 3.16 7.67 -29.48
C GLY A 123 1.86 8.43 -29.21
N LYS A 124 0.86 8.34 -30.10
CA LYS A 124 -0.43 9.02 -29.97
C LYS A 124 -1.54 7.99 -29.84
N PHE A 125 -2.54 8.31 -29.02
CA PHE A 125 -3.74 7.48 -28.94
C PHE A 125 -4.74 7.88 -30.02
N GLY A 126 -5.18 6.91 -30.80
CA GLY A 126 -6.27 7.06 -31.74
C GLY A 126 -7.60 7.45 -31.08
N ARG A 127 -8.50 7.98 -31.90
CA ARG A 127 -9.85 8.36 -31.49
C ARG A 127 -10.64 7.16 -30.97
N THR A 128 -11.38 7.37 -29.90
CA THR A 128 -12.36 6.42 -29.37
C THR A 128 -13.77 7.00 -29.44
N ASP A 129 -14.75 6.19 -29.81
CA ASP A 129 -16.17 6.57 -29.88
C ASP A 129 -17.04 5.49 -29.22
N PRO A 130 -17.90 5.84 -28.23
CA PRO A 130 -18.78 4.89 -27.57
C PRO A 130 -19.73 4.13 -28.51
N SER A 131 -20.08 4.71 -29.66
CA SER A 131 -20.93 4.05 -30.66
C SER A 131 -20.22 2.91 -31.40
N LEU A 132 -18.89 2.89 -31.37
CA LEU A 132 -18.06 1.84 -31.96
C LEU A 132 -17.77 0.69 -30.99
N ILE A 133 -18.29 0.75 -29.75
CA ILE A 133 -18.08 -0.29 -28.76
C ILE A 133 -18.83 -1.56 -29.18
N SER A 134 -18.11 -2.67 -29.26
CA SER A 134 -18.64 -4.01 -29.52
C SER A 134 -17.89 -5.06 -28.70
N ALA A 135 -18.29 -6.33 -28.80
CA ALA A 135 -17.60 -7.42 -28.13
C ALA A 135 -16.11 -7.56 -28.56
N GLU A 136 -15.80 -7.18 -29.81
CA GLU A 136 -14.45 -7.22 -30.39
C GLU A 136 -13.72 -5.87 -30.31
N ASN A 137 -14.44 -4.79 -29.98
CA ASN A 137 -13.90 -3.43 -29.84
C ASN A 137 -14.38 -2.78 -28.54
N THR A 138 -13.97 -3.33 -27.41
CA THR A 138 -14.39 -2.87 -26.06
C THR A 138 -14.00 -1.42 -25.76
N LEU A 139 -12.96 -0.91 -26.42
CA LEU A 139 -12.48 0.46 -26.27
C LEU A 139 -13.18 1.47 -27.19
N GLY A 140 -14.00 1.00 -28.16
CA GLY A 140 -14.58 1.86 -29.19
C GLY A 140 -13.51 2.54 -30.04
N LEU A 141 -12.35 1.90 -30.24
CA LEU A 141 -11.24 2.46 -31.02
C LEU A 141 -11.64 2.58 -32.49
N ASP A 142 -11.50 3.77 -33.04
CA ASP A 142 -11.81 4.05 -34.43
C ASP A 142 -10.62 3.73 -35.34
N ARG A 143 -10.66 2.60 -36.03
CA ARG A 143 -9.58 2.13 -36.91
C ARG A 143 -9.46 2.92 -38.22
N GLU A 144 -10.43 3.76 -38.55
CA GLU A 144 -10.34 4.66 -39.70
C GLU A 144 -9.51 5.91 -39.38
N ASP A 145 -9.30 6.22 -38.09
CA ASP A 145 -8.35 7.24 -37.67
C ASP A 145 -6.92 6.83 -38.08
N PRO A 146 -6.20 7.64 -38.89
CA PRO A 146 -4.82 7.36 -39.26
C PRO A 146 -3.88 7.13 -38.07
N VAL A 147 -4.19 7.74 -36.92
CA VAL A 147 -3.43 7.61 -35.66
C VAL A 147 -3.73 6.29 -34.94
N ALA A 148 -4.90 5.69 -35.14
CA ALA A 148 -5.28 4.44 -34.46
C ALA A 148 -4.74 3.17 -35.16
N LYS A 149 -4.01 3.32 -36.27
CA LYS A 149 -3.63 2.20 -37.14
C LYS A 149 -2.58 1.30 -36.52
N ASP A 150 -1.64 1.89 -35.79
CA ASP A 150 -0.58 1.19 -35.06
C ASP A 150 -0.91 0.99 -33.57
N ASP A 151 -2.07 1.45 -33.11
CA ASP A 151 -2.54 1.23 -31.76
C ASP A 151 -2.84 -0.25 -31.46
N ILE A 152 -2.39 -0.68 -30.28
CA ILE A 152 -2.54 -2.04 -29.78
C ILE A 152 -3.48 -2.03 -28.58
N ALA A 153 -4.49 -2.90 -28.61
CA ALA A 153 -5.41 -3.12 -27.51
C ALA A 153 -5.29 -4.58 -27.03
N THR A 154 -5.14 -4.77 -25.72
CA THR A 154 -5.10 -6.09 -25.07
C THR A 154 -6.00 -6.10 -23.85
N ILE A 155 -6.29 -7.29 -23.33
CA ILE A 155 -7.12 -7.48 -22.14
C ILE A 155 -6.37 -8.27 -21.07
N ASN A 156 -6.57 -7.92 -19.80
CA ASN A 156 -6.15 -8.69 -18.62
C ASN A 156 -4.67 -9.14 -18.62
N GLN A 157 -3.75 -8.21 -18.83
CA GLN A 157 -2.31 -8.45 -18.68
C GLN A 157 -1.84 -8.36 -17.23
#